data_AF-A0AAE1RM08-F1
#
_entry.id   AF-A0AAE1RM08-F1
#
_cell.length_a   1.000
_cell.length_b   1.000
_cell.length_c   1.000
_cell.angle_alpha   90.00
_cell.angle_beta   90.00
_cell.angle_gamma   90.00
#
_symmetry.space_group_name_H-M   'P 1'
#
loop_
_entity.id
_entity.type
_entity.pdbx_description
1 polymer ?
#
loop_
_entity_poly.entity_id
_entity_poly.type
_entity_poly.pdbx_seq_one_letter_code
_entity_poly.pdbx_strand_id
1 'polypeptide(L)'
;MQAMYIRVKRNKTTYFIQCDPTETILQLKEKLYNLIDQPVNDQRLILMLVGDVLEDSKSLADQKIENDAVVALALRKDDNQFEDVNIVKPNDFYQPRDSEGGANW
;
A
#
# COMPACT_ATOMS: atom_id res chain seq x y z
N MET A 1 1.61 17.90 -18.79
CA MET A 1 1.37 17.08 -17.59
C MET A 1 2.26 15.86 -17.69
N GLN A 2 3.09 15.62 -16.68
CA GLN A 2 4.05 14.51 -16.69
C GLN A 2 3.43 13.38 -15.89
N ALA A 3 3.08 12.28 -16.56
CA ALA A 3 2.53 11.12 -15.89
C ALA A 3 3.58 10.54 -14.93
N MET A 4 3.17 10.30 -13.69
CA MET A 4 3.96 9.57 -12.71
C MET A 4 3.30 8.23 -12.38
N TYR A 5 4.09 7.32 -11.84
CA TYR A 5 3.62 6.01 -11.39
C TYR A 5 3.91 5.86 -9.91
N ILE A 6 2.95 5.33 -9.17
CA ILE A 6 3.15 4.94 -7.77
C ILE A 6 2.87 3.45 -7.58
N ARG A 7 3.49 2.86 -6.56
CA ARG A 7 3.28 1.47 -6.17
C ARG A 7 2.39 1.39 -4.96
N VAL A 8 1.15 0.97 -5.14
CA VAL A 8 0.26 0.66 -4.01
C VAL A 8 0.43 -0.81 -3.64
N LYS A 9 0.74 -1.11 -2.39
CA LYS A 9 1.06 -2.47 -1.93
C LYS A 9 0.13 -2.93 -0.82
N ARG A 10 -0.28 -4.19 -0.89
CA ARG A 10 -1.05 -4.90 0.14
C ARG A 10 -0.70 -6.38 0.11
N ASN A 11 -0.30 -6.94 1.24
CA ASN A 11 0.17 -8.32 1.37
C ASN A 11 1.28 -8.65 0.35
N LYS A 12 0.99 -9.53 -0.60
CA LYS A 12 1.90 -9.95 -1.69
C LYS A 12 1.63 -9.22 -3.00
N THR A 13 0.63 -8.34 -3.04
CA THR A 13 0.15 -7.68 -4.27
C THR A 13 0.72 -6.27 -4.38
N THR A 14 1.12 -5.89 -5.59
CA THR A 14 1.52 -4.53 -5.95
C THR A 14 0.68 -4.06 -7.13
N TYR A 15 0.02 -2.91 -6.98
CA TYR A 15 -0.70 -2.21 -8.03
C TYR A 15 0.14 -1.03 -8.51
N PHE A 16 0.33 -0.92 -9.83
CA PHE A 16 1.00 0.21 -10.45
C PHE A 16 -0.04 1.21 -10.92
N ILE A 17 -0.11 2.36 -10.26
CA ILE A 17 -1.15 3.35 -10.55
C ILE A 17 -0.50 4.54 -11.28
N GLN A 18 -0.97 4.79 -12.50
CA GLN A 18 -0.62 6.00 -13.23
C GLN A 18 -1.44 7.18 -12.71
N CYS A 19 -0.75 8.26 -12.36
CA CYS A 19 -1.33 9.45 -11.76
C CYS A 19 -0.58 10.74 -12.15
N ASP A 20 -1.17 11.88 -11.79
CA ASP A 20 -0.55 13.21 -11.88
C ASP A 20 -0.37 13.80 -10.47
N PRO A 21 0.70 14.55 -10.17
CA PRO A 21 0.91 15.14 -8.85
C PRO A 21 -0.26 15.99 -8.32
N THR A 22 -1.10 16.52 -9.21
CA THR A 22 -2.28 17.33 -8.85
C THR A 22 -3.51 16.50 -8.45
N GLU A 23 -3.53 15.20 -8.75
CA GLU A 23 -4.64 14.34 -8.35
C GLU A 23 -4.71 14.21 -6.83
N THR A 24 -5.93 14.09 -6.30
CA THR A 24 -6.16 13.90 -4.87
C THR A 24 -6.05 12.44 -4.46
N ILE A 25 -5.88 12.22 -3.15
CA ILE A 25 -5.94 10.87 -2.58
C ILE A 25 -7.29 10.20 -2.84
N LEU A 26 -8.39 10.97 -2.83
CA LEU A 26 -9.71 10.46 -3.21
C LEU A 26 -9.72 9.91 -4.65
N GLN A 27 -9.19 10.68 -5.62
CA GLN A 27 -9.10 10.24 -7.02
C GLN A 27 -8.21 8.98 -7.17
N LEU A 28 -7.16 8.88 -6.36
CA LEU A 28 -6.33 7.67 -6.35
C LEU A 28 -7.11 6.44 -5.84
N LYS A 29 -7.92 6.60 -4.80
CA LYS A 29 -8.79 5.52 -4.28
C LYS A 29 -9.87 5.11 -5.28
N GLU A 30 -10.40 6.04 -6.08
CA GLU A 30 -11.32 5.74 -7.18
C GLU A 30 -10.65 4.88 -8.27
N LYS A 31 -9.40 5.18 -8.63
CA LYS A 31 -8.63 4.33 -9.54
C LYS A 31 -8.43 2.93 -8.96
N LEU A 32 -8.14 2.84 -7.67
CA LEU A 32 -8.02 1.55 -6.98
C LEU A 32 -9.34 0.79 -6.95
N TYR A 33 -10.48 1.45 -6.71
CA TYR A 33 -11.80 0.81 -6.76
C TYR A 33 -12.01 0.04 -8.06
N ASN A 34 -11.68 0.65 -9.21
CA ASN A 34 -11.77 -0.01 -10.51
C ASN A 34 -10.86 -1.24 -10.68
N LEU A 35 -9.82 -1.38 -9.85
CA LEU A 35 -8.85 -2.49 -9.92
C LEU A 35 -9.15 -3.61 -8.92
N ILE A 36 -9.68 -3.28 -7.75
CA ILE A 36 -9.82 -4.23 -6.64
C ILE A 36 -11.27 -4.47 -6.20
N ASP A 37 -12.21 -3.71 -6.75
CA ASP A 37 -13.64 -3.75 -6.42
C ASP A 37 -13.88 -3.59 -4.90
N GLN A 38 -13.25 -2.56 -4.31
CA GLN A 38 -13.41 -2.21 -2.89
C GLN A 38 -13.85 -0.75 -2.76
N PRO A 39 -14.94 -0.45 -2.01
CA PRO A 39 -15.44 0.92 -1.85
C PRO A 39 -14.34 1.88 -1.39
N VAL A 40 -14.35 3.11 -1.90
CA VAL A 40 -13.34 4.13 -1.57
C VAL A 40 -13.25 4.39 -0.06
N ASN A 41 -14.38 4.38 0.65
CA ASN A 41 -14.43 4.57 2.11
C ASN A 41 -13.81 3.40 2.89
N ASP A 42 -13.61 2.27 2.23
CA ASP A 42 -13.08 1.04 2.82
C ASP A 42 -11.59 0.91 2.52
N GLN A 43 -10.99 1.93 1.88
CA GLN A 43 -9.58 2.01 1.57
C GLN A 43 -8.89 3.03 2.46
N ARG A 44 -7.81 2.61 3.13
CA ARG A 44 -6.86 3.48 3.82
C ARG A 44 -5.51 3.39 3.14
N LEU A 45 -4.99 4.53 2.73
CA LEU A 45 -3.67 4.63 2.11
C LEU A 45 -2.68 5.22 3.10
N ILE A 46 -1.49 4.64 3.19
CA ILE A 46 -0.44 5.03 4.14
C ILE A 46 0.87 5.20 3.36
N LEU A 47 1.55 6.34 3.53
CA LEU A 47 2.85 6.57 2.90
C LEU A 47 3.93 5.79 3.64
N MET A 48 4.54 4.79 2.98
CA MET A 48 5.46 3.86 3.66
C MET A 48 6.74 4.49 4.18
N LEU A 49 7.18 5.62 3.60
CA LEU A 49 8.42 6.28 4.02
C LEU A 49 8.30 6.95 5.40
N VAL A 50 7.11 7.48 5.71
CA VAL A 50 6.86 8.29 6.91
C VAL A 50 5.92 7.59 7.90
N GLY A 51 5.07 6.69 7.40
CA GLY A 51 4.02 6.03 8.19
C GLY A 51 2.72 6.82 8.27
N ASP A 52 2.61 7.94 7.56
CA ASP A 52 1.46 8.83 7.63
C ASP A 52 0.26 8.30 6.82
N VAL A 53 -0.92 8.39 7.44
CA VAL A 53 -2.19 8.11 6.75
C VAL A 53 -2.51 9.28 5.82
N LEU A 54 -2.78 8.96 4.57
CA LEU A 54 -3.05 9.95 3.52
C LEU A 54 -4.48 10.50 3.63
N GLU A 55 -4.62 11.81 3.42
CA GLU A 55 -5.89 12.53 3.54
C GLU A 55 -6.56 12.71 2.18
N ASP A 56 -7.85 12.37 2.09
CA ASP A 56 -8.63 12.34 0.84
C ASP A 56 -8.69 13.69 0.11
N SER A 57 -8.64 14.80 0.85
CA SER A 57 -8.73 16.16 0.32
C SER A 57 -7.41 16.71 -0.23
N LYS A 58 -6.27 16.10 0.10
CA LYS A 58 -4.94 16.58 -0.30
C LYS A 58 -4.51 15.98 -1.64
N SER A 59 -3.76 16.75 -2.42
CA SER A 59 -3.13 16.23 -3.64
C SER A 59 -1.96 15.30 -3.32
N LEU A 60 -1.52 14.52 -4.30
CA LEU A 60 -0.31 13.71 -4.21
C LEU A 60 0.92 14.60 -3.91
N ALA A 61 1.00 15.78 -4.53
CA ALA A 61 2.05 16.76 -4.27
C ALA A 61 2.00 17.32 -2.83
N ASP A 62 0.81 17.64 -2.31
CA ASP A 62 0.65 18.12 -0.92
C ASP A 62 1.08 17.07 0.11
N GLN A 63 0.87 15.79 -0.22
CA GLN A 63 1.30 14.63 0.56
C GLN A 63 2.77 14.24 0.31
N LYS A 64 3.48 15.01 -0.54
CA LYS A 64 4.87 14.76 -0.93
C LYS A 64 5.09 13.37 -1.55
N ILE A 65 4.12 12.90 -2.31
CA ILE A 65 4.19 11.65 -3.04
C ILE A 65 4.86 11.92 -4.38
N GLU A 66 6.06 11.37 -4.55
CA GLU A 66 6.84 11.47 -5.77
C GLU A 66 6.63 10.26 -6.69
N ASN A 67 7.16 10.36 -7.92
CA ASN A 67 7.21 9.22 -8.83
C ASN A 67 7.95 8.05 -8.16
N ASP A 68 7.43 6.85 -8.36
CA ASP A 68 7.91 5.59 -7.81
C ASP A 68 7.69 5.37 -6.30
N ALA A 69 6.99 6.30 -5.63
CA ALA A 69 6.64 6.18 -4.22
C ALA A 69 5.87 4.88 -3.90
N VAL A 70 6.09 4.37 -2.69
CA VAL A 70 5.42 3.17 -2.18
C VAL A 70 4.37 3.58 -1.15
N VAL A 71 3.13 3.20 -1.42
CA VAL A 71 1.97 3.45 -0.57
C VAL A 71 1.41 2.10 -0.11
N ALA A 72 1.19 1.93 1.19
CA ALA A 72 0.47 0.79 1.72
C ALA A 72 -1.04 1.00 1.56
N LEU A 73 -1.74 -0.07 1.22
CA LEU A 73 -3.20 -0.15 1.25
C LEU A 73 -3.63 -1.06 2.39
N ALA A 74 -4.47 -0.53 3.26
CA ALA A 74 -5.21 -1.29 4.27
C ALA A 74 -6.71 -1.20 3.98
N LEU A 75 -7.39 -2.34 3.95
CA LEU A 75 -8.84 -2.41 3.75
C LEU A 75 -9.60 -2.47 5.08
N ARG A 76 -10.82 -1.91 5.09
CA ARG A 76 -11.75 -2.04 6.22
C ARG A 76 -12.36 -3.44 6.23
N LYS A 77 -12.37 -4.08 7.40
CA LYS A 77 -12.98 -5.39 7.66
C LYS A 77 -14.43 -5.22 8.15
N ASP A 78 -15.15 -6.34 8.27
CA ASP A 78 -16.55 -6.39 8.71
C ASP A 78 -16.78 -5.81 10.11
N ASP A 79 -15.76 -5.80 10.97
CA ASP A 79 -15.80 -5.22 12.32
C ASP A 79 -15.54 -3.69 12.33
N ASN A 80 -15.60 -3.05 11.16
CA ASN A 80 -15.29 -1.63 10.93
C ASN A 80 -13.85 -1.21 11.28
N GLN A 81 -12.95 -2.16 11.51
CA GLN A 81 -11.53 -1.87 11.70
C GLN A 81 -10.77 -2.02 10.39
N PHE A 82 -9.75 -1.18 10.20
CA PHE A 82 -8.80 -1.37 9.11
C PHE A 82 -7.85 -2.50 9.47
N GLU A 83 -7.49 -3.32 8.49
CA GLU A 83 -6.44 -4.31 8.67
C GLU A 83 -5.08 -3.67 8.95
N ASP A 84 -4.21 -4.43 9.62
CA ASP A 84 -2.82 -4.03 9.79
C ASP A 84 -2.10 -3.99 8.44
N VAL A 85 -1.21 -3.01 8.29
CA VAL A 85 -0.37 -2.90 7.10
C VAL A 85 0.60 -4.08 7.05
N ASN A 86 0.41 -4.94 6.06
CA ASN A 86 1.31 -6.03 5.75
C ASN A 86 1.83 -5.89 4.32
N ILE A 87 3.14 -5.75 4.15
CA ILE A 87 3.80 -5.75 2.83
C ILE A 87 4.93 -6.78 2.89
N VAL A 88 4.76 -7.87 2.14
CA VAL A 88 5.75 -8.95 2.08
C VAL A 88 6.99 -8.46 1.34
N LYS A 89 8.15 -8.58 1.98
CA LYS A 89 9.46 -8.29 1.37
C LYS A 89 10.01 -9.54 0.70
N PRO A 90 10.82 -9.41 -0.36
CA PRO A 90 11.47 -10.57 -1.00
C PRO A 90 12.28 -11.44 -0.02
N ASN A 91 12.83 -10.83 1.04
CA ASN A 91 13.61 -11.54 2.04
C ASN A 91 12.75 -12.34 3.04
N ASP A 92 11.45 -12.07 3.15
CA ASP A 92 10.54 -12.83 4.05
C ASP A 92 10.34 -14.27 3.58
N PHE A 93 10.68 -14.57 2.32
CA PHE A 93 10.64 -15.93 1.76
C PHE A 93 11.84 -16.79 2.20
N TYR A 94 12.89 -16.18 2.74
CA TYR A 94 14.04 -16.87 3.33
C TYR A 94 13.87 -16.95 4.84
N GLN A 95 12.88 -17.72 5.30
CA GLN A 95 12.93 -18.24 6.66
C GLN A 95 13.91 -19.42 6.66
N PRO A 96 15.04 -19.38 7.39
CA PRO A 96 15.87 -20.55 7.56
C PRO A 96 14.97 -21.65 8.13
N ARG A 97 14.85 -22.77 7.42
CA ARG A 97 14.18 -23.96 7.94
C ARG A 97 14.80 -24.24 9.29
N ASP A 98 13.98 -24.32 10.32
CA ASP A 98 14.39 -24.56 11.69
C ASP A 98 15.51 -25.61 11.73
N SER A 99 16.61 -25.26 12.38
CA SER A 99 17.64 -26.20 12.80
C SER A 99 17.11 -27.09 13.92
N GLU A 100 16.00 -27.79 13.70
CA GLU A 100 15.57 -28.92 14.54
C GLU A 100 16.02 -30.21 13.85
N GLY A 101 17.30 -30.51 14.03
CA GLY A 101 17.95 -31.66 13.43
C GLY A 101 19.17 -32.11 14.25
N GLY A 102 18.89 -32.61 15.45
CA GLY A 102 19.68 -33.62 16.19
C GLY A 102 21.21 -33.54 16.19
N ALA A 103 21.77 -33.25 17.37
CA ALA A 103 23.01 -33.86 17.80
C ALA A 103 22.97 -34.06 19.32
N ASN A 104 22.51 -35.23 19.74
CA ASN A 104 22.90 -35.83 21.00
C ASN A 104 24.22 -36.58 20.74
N TRP A 105 25.35 -35.96 21.06
CA TRP A 105 26.64 -36.62 21.38
C TRP A 105 27.44 -35.71 22.30
#